data_AF-A0A8J5IBP7-F1
#
_entry.id   AF-A0A8J5IBP7-F1
#
_cell.length_a   1.000
_cell.length_b   1.000
_cell.length_c   1.000
_cell.angle_alpha   90.00
_cell.angle_beta   90.00
_cell.angle_gamma   90.00
#
_symmetry.space_group_name_H-M   'P 1'
#
loop_
_entity.id
_entity.type
_entity.pdbx_description
1 polymer ?
#
loop_
_entity_poly.entity_id
_entity_poly.type
_entity_poly.pdbx_seq_one_letter_code
_entity_poly.pdbx_strand_id
1 'polypeptide(L)'
;MDQRAVYHPYDESYAALVKMLEMNRTLEYLDIVAQRPHLTHYDNFKAHHFEALPVTQSVLSMNCKAAFLSVMGTRRCERRDTKKRRQLPLPMLDQHALVGIFEYAAAHVTRRVYFREYDFFDTGRHFIPI
;
A
#
# COMPACT_ATOMS: atom_id res chain seq x y z
N MET A 1 -43.24 8.67 -8.79
CA MET A 1 -43.11 7.75 -9.94
C MET A 1 -41.90 6.89 -9.65
N ASP A 2 -42.15 5.60 -9.46
CA ASP A 2 -41.29 4.64 -8.76
C ASP A 2 -39.89 4.49 -9.35
N GLN A 3 -38.88 4.81 -8.54
CA GLN A 3 -37.52 4.31 -8.73
C GLN A 3 -37.54 2.82 -8.36
N ARG A 4 -38.00 1.97 -9.27
CA ARG A 4 -37.69 0.55 -9.19
C ARG A 4 -36.18 0.43 -9.27
N ALA A 5 -35.55 0.12 -8.13
CA ALA A 5 -34.17 -0.31 -8.08
C ALA A 5 -34.06 -1.50 -9.04
N VAL A 6 -33.44 -1.28 -10.19
CA VAL A 6 -33.18 -2.34 -11.17
C VAL A 6 -32.13 -3.24 -10.53
N TYR A 7 -32.59 -4.33 -9.95
CA TYR A 7 -31.73 -5.34 -9.36
C TYR A 7 -30.92 -5.97 -10.49
N HIS A 8 -29.62 -5.71 -10.51
CA HIS A 8 -28.73 -6.28 -11.51
C HIS A 8 -28.12 -7.57 -10.96
N PRO A 9 -27.97 -8.64 -11.77
CA PRO A 9 -27.37 -9.90 -11.31
C PRO A 9 -25.92 -9.73 -10.81
N TYR A 10 -25.28 -8.60 -11.13
CA TYR A 10 -23.95 -8.24 -10.65
C TYR A 10 -23.93 -7.56 -9.28
N ASP A 11 -25.08 -7.18 -8.72
CA ASP A 11 -25.15 -6.51 -7.41
C ASP A 11 -24.60 -7.40 -6.29
N GLU A 12 -24.89 -8.70 -6.33
CA GLU A 12 -24.31 -9.68 -5.40
C GLU A 12 -22.79 -9.78 -5.58
N SER A 13 -22.30 -9.68 -6.81
CA SER A 13 -20.86 -9.71 -7.10
C SER A 13 -20.14 -8.47 -6.57
N TYR A 14 -20.75 -7.28 -6.73
CA TYR A 14 -20.21 -6.04 -6.16
C TYR A 14 -20.23 -6.08 -4.64
N ALA A 15 -21.31 -6.57 -4.02
CA ALA A 15 -21.37 -6.75 -2.56
C ALA A 15 -20.30 -7.72 -2.05
N ALA A 16 -20.05 -8.82 -2.77
CA ALA A 16 -18.98 -9.76 -2.43
C ALA A 16 -17.59 -9.12 -2.56
N LEU A 17 -17.35 -8.29 -3.58
CA LEU A 17 -16.09 -7.57 -3.77
C LEU A 17 -15.87 -6.53 -2.66
N VAL A 18 -16.90 -5.80 -2.25
CA VAL A 18 -16.83 -4.86 -1.12
C VAL A 18 -16.49 -5.61 0.17
N LYS A 19 -17.19 -6.72 0.45
CA LYS A 19 -16.88 -7.58 1.61
C LYS A 19 -15.46 -8.15 1.56
N MET A 20 -14.96 -8.47 0.37
CA MET A 20 -13.57 -8.88 0.19
C MET A 20 -12.61 -7.74 0.56
N LEU A 21 -12.88 -6.50 0.16
CA LEU A 21 -12.04 -5.35 0.52
C LEU A 21 -12.02 -5.07 2.04
N GLU A 22 -13.15 -5.23 2.72
CA GLU A 22 -13.24 -5.08 4.19
C GLU A 22 -12.35 -6.09 4.93
N MET A 23 -12.34 -7.34 4.46
CA MET A 23 -11.64 -8.44 5.13
C MET A 23 -10.19 -8.57 4.69
N ASN A 24 -9.90 -8.18 3.44
CA ASN A 24 -8.57 -8.31 2.87
C ASN A 24 -7.65 -7.22 3.46
N ARG A 25 -6.44 -7.60 3.84
CA ARG A 25 -5.44 -6.70 4.42
C ARG A 25 -4.17 -6.56 3.59
N THR A 26 -4.15 -7.14 2.38
CA THR A 26 -2.94 -7.29 1.55
C THR A 26 -3.10 -6.79 0.12
N LEU A 27 -4.33 -6.56 -0.35
CA LEU A 27 -4.64 -6.12 -1.70
C LEU A 27 -4.42 -4.63 -1.82
N GLU A 28 -3.30 -4.29 -2.45
CA GLU A 28 -2.82 -2.92 -2.64
C GLU A 28 -3.51 -2.20 -3.80
N TYR A 29 -4.01 -2.94 -4.80
CA TYR A 29 -4.61 -2.36 -6.01
C TYR A 29 -5.81 -3.17 -6.49
N LEU A 30 -6.90 -2.48 -6.82
CA LEU A 30 -8.08 -3.03 -7.48
C LEU A 30 -8.61 -2.01 -8.50
N ASP A 31 -8.96 -2.47 -9.69
CA ASP A 31 -9.47 -1.62 -10.77
C ASP A 31 -10.68 -2.28 -11.41
N ILE A 32 -11.84 -1.67 -11.23
CA ILE A 32 -13.13 -2.17 -11.66
C ILE A 32 -13.60 -1.30 -12.81
N VAL A 33 -13.93 -1.94 -13.93
CA VAL A 33 -14.49 -1.28 -15.10
C VAL A 33 -15.93 -1.75 -15.25
N ALA A 34 -16.88 -0.81 -15.17
CA ALA A 34 -18.30 -1.13 -15.08
C ALA A 34 -19.14 -0.24 -16.00
N GLN A 35 -20.26 -0.76 -16.52
CA GLN A 35 -21.19 0.04 -17.33
C GLN A 35 -21.89 1.11 -16.47
N ARG A 36 -22.34 2.20 -17.10
CA ARG A 36 -23.03 3.33 -16.44
C ARG A 36 -24.08 2.94 -15.39
N PRO A 37 -24.96 1.95 -15.59
CA PRO A 37 -25.96 1.57 -14.60
C PRO A 37 -25.37 1.09 -13.27
N HIS A 38 -24.15 0.56 -13.28
CA HIS A 38 -23.46 0.03 -12.10
C HIS A 38 -22.62 1.07 -11.37
N LEU A 39 -22.54 2.32 -11.86
CA LEU A 39 -21.86 3.41 -11.17
C LEU A 39 -22.53 3.76 -9.82
N THR A 40 -23.74 3.26 -9.57
CA THR A 40 -24.39 3.35 -8.24
C THR A 40 -23.56 2.70 -7.14
N HIS A 41 -22.69 1.73 -7.46
CA HIS A 41 -21.79 1.08 -6.50
C HIS A 41 -20.48 1.84 -6.27
N TYR A 42 -20.23 2.91 -7.01
CA TYR A 42 -18.97 3.67 -6.97
C TYR A 42 -18.60 4.11 -5.55
N ASP A 43 -19.56 4.65 -4.79
CA ASP A 43 -19.29 5.17 -3.46
C ASP A 43 -18.86 4.08 -2.47
N ASN A 44 -19.38 2.85 -2.65
CA ASN A 44 -18.98 1.70 -1.82
C ASN A 44 -17.50 1.36 -2.03
N PHE A 45 -17.00 1.38 -3.27
CA PHE A 45 -15.59 1.12 -3.57
C PHE A 45 -14.68 2.30 -3.23
N LYS A 46 -15.17 3.53 -3.40
CA LYS A 46 -14.44 4.75 -3.06
C LYS A 46 -14.10 4.82 -1.57
N ALA A 47 -14.97 4.30 -0.70
CA ALA A 47 -14.71 4.25 0.75
C ALA A 47 -13.45 3.45 1.12
N HIS A 48 -13.05 2.48 0.28
CA HIS A 48 -11.84 1.67 0.48
C HIS A 48 -10.61 2.23 -0.27
N HIS A 49 -10.76 3.31 -1.04
CA HIS A 49 -9.63 3.97 -1.68
C HIS A 49 -8.81 4.74 -0.64
N PHE A 50 -7.49 4.61 -0.71
CA PHE A 50 -6.51 5.13 0.27
C PHE A 50 -6.61 4.55 1.68
N GLU A 51 -7.30 3.42 1.87
CA GLU A 51 -7.25 2.70 3.14
C GLU A 51 -5.80 2.25 3.42
N ALA A 52 -5.31 2.55 4.63
CA ALA A 52 -3.98 2.13 5.05
C ALA A 52 -4.00 0.62 5.32
N LEU A 53 -3.23 -0.13 4.54
CA LEU A 53 -3.06 -1.55 4.79
C LEU A 53 -2.07 -1.76 5.93
N PRO A 54 -2.33 -2.74 6.82
CA PRO A 54 -1.35 -3.14 7.80
C PRO A 54 -0.17 -3.78 7.06
N VAL A 55 0.84 -2.94 6.83
CA VAL A 55 2.19 -3.17 6.34
C VAL A 55 2.45 -4.60 5.83
N THR A 56 2.44 -4.78 4.51
CA THR A 56 2.97 -5.98 3.82
C THR A 56 4.51 -6.03 3.84
N GLN A 57 5.19 -4.97 4.28
CA GLN A 57 6.65 -4.97 4.44
C GLN A 57 7.04 -5.47 5.84
N SER A 58 7.39 -6.75 5.90
CA SER A 58 8.03 -7.41 7.03
C SER A 58 8.79 -6.42 7.91
N VAL A 59 8.47 -6.37 9.21
CA VAL A 59 9.27 -5.70 10.25
C VAL A 59 10.73 -5.79 9.84
N LEU A 60 11.40 -4.62 9.69
CA LEU A 60 12.80 -4.54 9.28
C LEU A 60 13.57 -5.67 9.94
N SER A 61 14.13 -6.58 9.13
CA SER A 61 14.76 -7.79 9.67
C SER A 61 15.83 -7.39 10.69
N MET A 62 16.06 -8.24 11.70
CA MET A 62 17.08 -7.95 12.71
C MET A 62 18.46 -7.73 12.06
N ASN A 63 18.72 -8.39 10.92
CA ASN A 63 19.94 -8.20 10.13
C ASN A 63 20.02 -6.79 9.51
N CYS A 64 18.92 -6.25 8.98
CA CYS A 64 18.89 -4.89 8.46
C CYS A 64 19.06 -3.86 9.58
N LYS A 65 18.40 -4.07 10.73
CA LYS A 65 18.58 -3.22 11.92
C LYS A 65 20.03 -3.25 12.42
N ALA A 66 20.63 -4.44 12.49
CA ALA A 66 22.02 -4.63 12.89
C ALA A 66 23.01 -4.00 11.90
N ALA A 67 22.78 -4.15 10.59
CA ALA A 67 23.59 -3.50 9.55
C ALA A 67 23.54 -1.97 9.68
N PHE A 68 22.34 -1.39 9.84
CA PHE A 68 22.17 0.04 10.08
C PHE A 68 22.90 0.50 11.35
N LEU A 69 22.72 -0.21 12.47
CA LEU A 69 23.40 0.11 13.73
C LEU A 69 24.92 -0.06 13.65
N SER A 70 25.45 -1.00 12.84
CA SER A 70 26.89 -1.19 12.67
C SER A 70 27.58 0.00 12.00
N VAL A 71 26.88 0.72 11.12
CA VAL A 71 27.37 1.94 10.49
C VAL A 71 27.28 3.14 11.44
N MET A 72 26.25 3.17 12.30
CA MET A 72 26.02 4.25 13.27
C MET A 72 26.86 4.12 14.55
N GLY A 73 27.20 2.89 14.95
CA GLY A 73 27.83 2.56 16.25
C GLY A 73 29.36 2.57 16.27
N THR A 74 30.04 2.85 15.16
CA THR A 74 31.51 2.75 15.01
C THR A 74 32.33 3.72 15.87
N ARG A 75 31.71 4.54 16.74
CA ARG A 75 32.45 5.47 17.62
C ARG A 75 32.80 4.94 19.01
N ARG A 76 32.24 3.81 19.48
CA ARG A 76 32.51 3.34 20.87
C ARG A 76 33.82 2.56 21.04
N CYS A 77 34.52 2.21 19.97
CA CYS A 77 35.75 1.42 20.05
C CYS A 77 36.89 2.05 19.25
N GLU A 78 37.31 3.27 19.61
CA GLU A 78 38.67 3.69 19.31
C GLU A 78 39.62 3.12 20.38
N ARG A 79 39.91 1.82 20.26
CA ARG A 79 41.21 1.29 20.67
C ARG A 79 41.85 0.67 19.44
N ARG A 80 42.80 1.44 18.88
CA ARG A 80 43.96 1.00 18.10
C ARG A 80 43.64 0.01 16.97
N ASP A 81 43.56 0.52 15.74
CA ASP A 81 44.66 0.30 14.80
C ASP A 81 44.45 0.94 13.42
N THR A 82 45.59 1.18 12.80
CA THR A 82 45.83 1.90 11.56
C THR A 82 45.13 1.28 10.33
N LYS A 83 44.25 2.04 9.68
CA LYS A 83 44.12 2.20 8.20
C LYS A 83 42.94 3.13 7.90
N LYS A 84 43.24 4.27 7.27
CA LYS A 84 42.32 5.37 6.95
C LYS A 84 41.13 4.88 6.11
N ARG A 85 40.02 4.55 6.75
CA ARG A 85 38.70 4.62 6.13
C ARG A 85 38.16 5.99 6.50
N ARG A 86 38.01 6.90 5.52
CA ARG A 86 37.31 8.18 5.71
C ARG A 86 35.84 7.89 5.99
N GLN A 87 35.51 7.44 7.21
CA GLN A 87 34.15 7.45 7.68
C GLN A 87 33.86 8.89 8.07
N LEU A 88 33.01 9.56 7.28
CA LEU A 88 32.47 10.85 7.68
C LEU A 88 31.85 10.67 9.07
N PRO A 89 32.13 11.58 10.02
CA PRO A 89 31.58 11.51 11.36
C PRO A 89 30.06 11.64 11.29
N LEU A 90 29.35 10.52 11.16
CA LEU A 90 27.89 10.51 11.26
C LEU A 90 27.51 10.98 12.66
N PRO A 91 26.55 11.91 12.80
CA PRO A 91 26.08 12.35 14.10
C PRO A 91 25.48 11.16 14.85
N MET A 92 25.79 11.05 16.14
CA MET A 92 25.22 10.02 16.99
C MET A 92 23.71 10.26 17.04
N LEU A 93 22.93 9.37 16.42
CA LEU A 93 21.47 9.47 16.48
C LEU A 93 21.00 9.09 17.88
N ASP A 94 20.08 9.88 18.42
CA ASP A 94 19.41 9.59 19.65
C ASP A 94 18.57 8.30 19.54
N GLN A 95 18.39 7.60 20.67
CA GLN A 95 17.59 6.39 20.75
C GLN A 95 16.16 6.62 20.26
N HIS A 96 15.57 7.79 20.56
CA HIS A 96 14.25 8.15 20.06
C HIS A 96 14.20 8.27 18.52
N ALA A 97 15.26 8.81 17.92
CA ALA A 97 15.37 8.89 16.46
C ALA A 97 15.57 7.50 15.82
N LEU A 98 16.34 6.60 16.46
CA LEU A 98 16.52 5.22 15.99
C LEU A 98 15.22 4.41 16.04
N VAL A 99 14.45 4.54 17.12
CA VAL A 99 13.13 3.91 17.25
C VAL A 99 12.21 4.44 16.17
N GLY A 100 12.13 5.75 15.98
CA GLY A 100 11.36 6.36 14.90
C GLY A 100 11.76 5.83 13.53
N ILE A 101 13.05 5.77 13.20
CA ILE A 101 13.51 5.24 11.91
C ILE A 101 13.05 3.79 11.70
N PHE A 102 13.20 2.92 12.70
CA PHE A 102 12.82 1.52 12.55
C PHE A 102 11.31 1.28 12.58
N GLU A 103 10.55 2.17 13.23
CA GLU A 103 9.10 2.16 13.28
C GLU A 103 8.49 2.68 11.97
N TYR A 104 9.00 3.79 11.43
CA TYR A 104 8.54 4.38 10.17
C TYR A 104 9.08 3.69 8.92
N ALA A 105 10.20 2.96 9.00
CA ALA A 105 10.72 2.21 7.86
C ALA A 105 9.86 0.97 7.50
N ALA A 106 8.90 0.61 8.35
CA ALA A 106 7.82 -0.30 8.00
C ALA A 106 6.74 0.50 7.24
N ALA A 107 6.94 0.73 5.93
CA ALA A 107 6.07 1.59 5.16
C ALA A 107 4.65 1.00 5.06
N HIS A 108 3.64 1.77 5.50
CA HIS A 108 2.24 1.47 5.23
C HIS A 108 1.97 1.62 3.73
N VAL A 109 1.49 0.55 3.10
CA VAL A 109 1.00 0.65 1.72
C VAL A 109 -0.44 1.15 1.78
N THR A 110 -0.74 2.17 0.99
CA THR A 110 -2.10 2.66 0.82
C THR A 110 -2.77 1.88 -0.30
N ARG A 111 -3.99 1.37 -0.01
CA ARG A 111 -4.79 0.68 -1.01
C ARG A 111 -5.28 1.65 -2.08
N ARG A 112 -5.22 1.25 -3.34
CA ARG A 112 -5.71 2.00 -4.50
C ARG A 112 -6.84 1.22 -5.17
N VAL A 113 -8.09 1.62 -4.88
CA VAL A 113 -9.29 1.09 -5.53
C VAL A 113 -9.79 2.07 -6.60
N TYR A 114 -9.85 1.68 -7.85
CA TYR A 114 -10.42 2.45 -8.94
C TYR A 114 -11.72 1.82 -9.41
N PHE A 115 -12.71 2.65 -9.70
CA PHE A 115 -13.97 2.24 -10.28
C PHE A 115 -14.27 3.19 -11.44
N ARG A 116 -14.22 2.68 -12.67
CA ARG A 116 -14.30 3.46 -13.89
C ARG A 116 -15.47 3.02 -14.75
N GLU A 117 -16.06 3.98 -15.45
CA GLU A 117 -17.09 3.71 -16.45
C GLU A 117 -16.45 2.98 -17.66
N TYR A 118 -17.16 1.98 -18.16
CA TYR A 118 -16.82 1.30 -19.41
C TYR A 118 -17.29 2.16 -20.59
N ASP A 119 -16.39 2.98 -21.12
CA ASP A 119 -16.65 3.79 -22.32
C ASP A 119 -16.41 2.98 -23.60
N PHE A 120 -17.36 2.08 -23.91
CA PHE A 120 -17.37 1.34 -25.18
C PHE A 120 -17.40 2.28 -26.39
N PHE A 121 -18.12 3.40 -26.27
CA PHE A 121 -18.35 4.33 -27.39
C PHE A 121 -17.18 5.28 -27.67
N ASP A 122 -16.34 5.61 -26.70
CA ASP A 122 -15.19 6.52 -26.91
C ASP A 122 -13.88 5.80 -27.26
N THR A 123 -13.69 4.55 -26.83
CA THR A 123 -12.39 3.88 -27.01
C THR A 123 -12.32 2.89 -28.18
N GLY A 124 -13.45 2.38 -28.69
CA GLY A 124 -13.48 1.51 -29.88
C GLY A 124 -12.63 0.23 -29.80
N ARG A 125 -12.09 -0.12 -28.63
CA ARG A 125 -11.22 -1.30 -28.46
C ARG A 125 -12.06 -2.46 -27.94
N HIS A 126 -12.29 -3.43 -28.82
CA HIS A 126 -12.72 -4.75 -28.41
C HIS A 126 -11.68 -5.33 -27.44
N PHE A 127 -12.11 -5.70 -26.23
CA PHE A 127 -11.27 -6.47 -25.33
C PHE A 127 -11.14 -7.87 -25.92
N ILE A 128 -10.00 -8.16 -26.53
CA ILE A 128 -9.66 -9.52 -26.96
C ILE A 128 -9.14 -10.23 -25.69
N PRO A 129 -9.84 -11.23 -25.14
CA PRO A 129 -9.30 -12.03 -24.05
C PRO A 129 -8.13 -12.85 -24.59
N ILE A 130 -7.01 -12.86 -23.84
CA ILE A 130 -5.91 -13.81 -24.02
C ILE A 130 -6.29 -15.11 -23.33
#